data_AF-H5V615-F1
#
_entry.id   AF-H5V615-F1
#
_cell.length_a   1.000
_cell.length_b   1.000
_cell.length_c   1.000
_cell.angle_alpha   90.00
_cell.angle_beta   90.00
_cell.angle_gamma   90.00
#
_symmetry.space_group_name_H-M   'P 1'
#
loop_
_entity.id
_entity.type
_entity.pdbx_description
1 polymer ?
#
loop_
_entity_poly.entity_id
_entity_poly.type
_entity_poly.pdbx_seq_one_letter_code
_entity_poly.pdbx_strand_id
1 'polypeptide(L)'
;MVKISGVSLLCCVALTGCVVADMDSTNYTSFPYVQTFQKPETPGHTNVQQRREDLYACGVSRKHSLNSWDESFKRNALQQGETIEQLSLRTRKVENCMKSKGYVMLDFAECGPLKKPTGMCN
;
A
#
# COMPACT_ATOMS: atom_id res chain seq x y z
N MET A 1 -58.55 27.04 -37.61
CA MET A 1 -57.31 27.81 -37.37
C MET A 1 -56.65 27.26 -36.11
N VAL A 2 -55.53 26.55 -36.26
CA VAL A 2 -54.71 26.07 -35.12
C VAL A 2 -53.32 26.64 -35.32
N LYS A 3 -52.91 27.49 -34.36
CA LYS A 3 -51.65 28.23 -34.34
C LYS A 3 -50.48 27.27 -34.15
N ILE A 4 -49.54 27.27 -35.09
CA ILE A 4 -48.19 26.73 -34.90
C ILE A 4 -47.40 27.82 -34.17
N SER A 5 -47.08 27.59 -32.90
CA SER A 5 -46.09 28.39 -32.16
C SER A 5 -44.95 27.47 -31.79
N GLY A 6 -43.82 27.69 -32.46
CA GLY A 6 -42.56 27.02 -32.16
C GLY A 6 -42.07 27.35 -30.75
N VAL A 7 -41.55 26.34 -30.09
CA VAL A 7 -40.60 26.50 -28.98
C VAL A 7 -39.51 25.48 -29.21
N SER A 8 -38.48 25.90 -29.97
CA SER A 8 -37.15 25.32 -29.86
C SER A 8 -36.55 25.87 -28.57
N LEU A 9 -36.36 25.04 -27.54
CA LEU A 9 -35.49 25.40 -26.43
C LEU A 9 -34.50 24.27 -26.17
N LEU A 10 -33.28 24.58 -26.55
CA LEU A 10 -32.02 23.90 -26.31
C LEU A 10 -32.05 22.98 -25.09
N CYS A 11 -31.94 21.68 -25.33
CA CYS A 11 -31.36 20.77 -24.35
C CYS A 11 -29.85 21.04 -24.34
N CYS A 12 -29.44 22.11 -23.64
CA CYS A 12 -28.04 22.37 -23.31
C CYS A 12 -27.55 21.15 -22.53
N VAL A 13 -26.84 20.26 -23.22
CA VAL A 13 -26.08 19.19 -22.61
C VAL A 13 -25.11 19.87 -21.65
N ALA A 14 -25.38 19.77 -20.35
CA ALA A 14 -24.49 20.23 -19.30
C ALA A 14 -23.25 19.31 -19.27
N LEU A 15 -22.40 19.43 -20.30
CA LEU A 15 -21.06 18.85 -20.37
C LEU A 15 -20.03 19.75 -19.66
N THR A 16 -20.46 20.56 -18.68
CA THR A 16 -19.55 21.37 -17.86
C THR A 16 -19.21 20.62 -16.59
N GLY A 17 -18.53 19.51 -16.79
CA GLY A 17 -17.95 18.73 -15.73
C GLY A 17 -16.86 17.91 -16.34
N CYS A 18 -15.73 18.53 -16.66
CA CYS A 18 -14.49 17.78 -16.77
C CYS A 18 -14.32 17.11 -15.41
N VAL A 19 -14.69 15.84 -15.30
CA VAL A 19 -14.34 15.01 -14.17
C VAL A 19 -12.84 14.82 -14.32
N VAL A 20 -12.07 15.81 -13.85
CA VAL A 20 -10.63 15.68 -13.76
C VAL A 20 -10.44 14.66 -12.65
N ALA A 21 -10.05 13.44 -13.04
CA ALA A 21 -9.66 12.44 -12.07
C ALA A 21 -8.59 13.07 -11.16
N ASP A 22 -8.71 12.85 -9.84
CA ASP A 22 -7.70 13.34 -8.91
C ASP A 22 -6.36 12.66 -9.22
N MET A 23 -5.51 13.38 -9.96
CA MET A 23 -4.18 12.93 -10.39
C MET A 23 -3.10 13.24 -9.34
N ASP A 24 -3.48 13.59 -8.11
CA ASP A 24 -2.51 13.70 -7.03
C ASP A 24 -1.94 12.31 -6.69
N SER A 25 -0.74 12.04 -7.20
CA SER A 25 -0.02 10.78 -6.99
C SER A 25 0.19 10.42 -5.52
N THR A 26 0.14 11.40 -4.61
CA THR A 26 0.30 11.16 -3.17
C THR A 26 -0.87 10.38 -2.57
N ASN A 27 -2.01 10.32 -3.26
CA ASN A 27 -3.14 9.45 -2.91
C ASN A 27 -2.80 7.95 -3.02
N TYR A 28 -1.66 7.59 -3.63
CA TYR A 28 -1.20 6.22 -3.83
C TYR A 28 0.13 5.92 -3.10
N THR A 29 0.65 6.88 -2.32
CA THR A 29 1.85 6.64 -1.52
C THR A 29 1.52 5.67 -0.40
N SER A 30 2.18 4.52 -0.40
CA SER A 30 2.00 3.45 0.58
C SER A 30 2.99 3.55 1.72
N PHE A 31 2.66 2.91 2.84
CA PHE A 31 3.60 2.73 3.94
C PHE A 31 4.79 1.85 3.53
N PRO A 32 5.99 2.08 4.10
CA PRO A 32 7.14 1.20 3.91
C PRO A 32 6.81 -0.25 4.23
N TYR A 33 7.38 -1.20 3.49
CA TYR A 33 7.00 -2.61 3.56
C TYR A 33 7.19 -3.22 4.96
N VAL A 34 8.17 -2.74 5.73
CA VAL A 34 8.36 -3.15 7.13
C VAL A 34 7.12 -2.88 8.00
N GLN A 35 6.36 -1.83 7.71
CA GLN A 35 5.18 -1.44 8.48
C GLN A 35 3.96 -2.30 8.19
N THR A 36 3.96 -3.05 7.08
CA THR A 36 2.80 -3.90 6.73
C THR A 36 2.71 -5.15 7.60
N PHE A 37 3.83 -5.56 8.22
CA PHE A 37 3.85 -6.65 9.18
C PHE A 37 3.27 -6.17 10.51
N GLN A 38 2.09 -6.67 10.85
CA GLN A 38 1.33 -6.27 12.02
C GLN A 38 0.98 -7.46 12.89
N LYS A 39 0.90 -7.24 14.20
CA LYS A 39 0.33 -8.18 15.15
C LYS A 39 -1.20 -8.03 15.14
N PRO A 40 -1.97 -9.10 14.88
CA PRO A 40 -3.43 -9.00 14.75
C PRO A 40 -4.11 -8.55 16.05
N GLU A 41 -3.48 -8.77 17.20
CA GLU A 41 -3.96 -8.30 18.50
C GLU A 41 -3.82 -6.78 18.71
N THR A 42 -2.88 -6.14 18.02
CA THR A 42 -2.57 -4.71 18.15
C THR A 42 -2.18 -4.08 16.80
N PRO A 43 -3.04 -4.13 15.77
CA PRO A 43 -2.74 -3.51 14.49
C PRO A 43 -2.55 -2.00 14.68
N GLY A 44 -1.59 -1.41 13.98
CA GLY A 44 -1.22 0.00 14.16
C GLY A 44 -0.38 0.30 15.40
N HIS A 45 -0.22 -0.68 16.29
CA HIS A 45 0.52 -0.56 17.54
C HIS A 45 1.49 -1.72 17.77
N THR A 46 1.85 -2.43 16.68
CA THR A 46 2.87 -3.47 16.71
C THR A 46 4.17 -2.92 17.27
N ASN A 47 4.80 -3.66 18.18
CA ASN A 47 6.10 -3.30 18.72
C ASN A 47 7.16 -3.29 17.61
N VAL A 48 7.60 -2.08 17.24
CA VAL A 48 8.51 -1.84 16.11
C VAL A 48 9.88 -2.50 16.33
N GLN A 49 10.39 -2.48 17.56
CA GLN A 49 11.68 -3.11 17.88
C GLN A 49 11.61 -4.62 17.74
N GLN A 50 10.55 -5.23 18.29
CA GLN A 50 10.35 -6.68 18.19
C GLN A 50 10.14 -7.12 16.74
N ARG A 51 9.31 -6.38 15.98
CA ARG A 51 9.10 -6.63 14.53
C ARG A 51 10.41 -6.60 13.76
N ARG A 52 11.27 -5.63 14.05
CA ARG A 52 12.60 -5.54 13.43
C ARG A 52 13.46 -6.76 13.74
N GLU A 53 13.58 -7.14 15.00
CA GLU A 53 14.39 -8.31 15.38
C GLU A 53 13.83 -9.61 14.79
N ASP A 54 12.50 -9.73 14.70
CA ASP A 54 11.84 -10.86 14.07
C ASP A 54 12.11 -10.94 12.55
N LEU A 55 12.11 -9.80 11.85
CA LEU A 55 12.49 -9.75 10.43
C LEU A 55 13.96 -10.17 10.22
N TYR A 56 14.87 -9.73 11.08
CA TYR A 56 16.26 -10.20 11.03
C TYR A 56 16.37 -11.70 11.33
N ALA A 57 15.63 -12.20 12.32
CA ALA A 57 15.57 -13.64 12.61
C ALA A 57 14.97 -14.44 11.43
N CYS A 58 14.08 -13.84 10.64
CA CYS A 58 13.53 -14.41 9.41
C CYS A 58 14.47 -14.30 8.19
N GLY A 59 15.70 -13.79 8.38
CA GLY A 59 16.74 -13.77 7.36
C GLY A 59 16.79 -12.50 6.52
N VAL A 60 16.09 -11.43 6.92
CA VAL A 60 16.31 -10.11 6.30
C VAL A 60 17.71 -9.62 6.65
N SER A 61 18.43 -9.07 5.67
CA SER A 61 19.79 -8.58 5.87
C SER A 61 19.82 -7.37 6.80
N ARG A 62 20.79 -7.34 7.74
CA ARG A 62 21.08 -6.19 8.60
C ARG A 62 21.59 -4.95 7.87
N LYS A 63 21.81 -5.03 6.54
CA LYS A 63 22.04 -3.86 5.69
C LYS A 63 20.80 -2.95 5.61
N HIS A 64 19.61 -3.51 5.81
CA HIS A 64 18.37 -2.75 5.99
C HIS A 64 18.23 -2.32 7.45
N SER A 65 17.88 -1.06 7.67
CA SER A 65 17.68 -0.51 9.01
C SER A 65 16.42 -1.06 9.69
N LEU A 66 15.40 -1.40 8.88
CA LEU A 66 14.08 -1.88 9.28
C LEU A 66 13.42 -1.04 10.38
N ASN A 67 13.75 0.26 10.44
CA ASN A 67 12.95 1.21 11.17
C ASN A 67 11.66 1.50 10.38
N SER A 68 10.66 2.13 11.01
CA SER A 68 9.38 2.42 10.33
C SER A 68 9.55 3.22 9.02
N TRP A 69 10.63 3.95 8.82
CA TRP A 69 10.87 4.78 7.64
C TRP A 69 11.80 4.14 6.60
N ASP A 70 12.08 2.83 6.73
CA ASP A 70 13.03 2.15 5.84
C ASP A 70 12.41 1.85 4.48
N GLU A 71 12.76 2.67 3.50
CA GLU A 71 12.36 2.47 2.10
C GLU A 71 13.29 1.51 1.33
N SER A 72 14.41 1.07 1.90
CA SER A 72 15.37 0.18 1.23
C SER A 72 14.90 -1.28 1.21
N PHE A 73 14.13 -1.70 2.21
CA PHE A 73 13.52 -3.03 2.26
C PHE A 73 12.16 -3.01 1.57
N LYS A 74 12.13 -3.35 0.27
CA LYS A 74 10.90 -3.41 -0.54
C LYS A 74 10.55 -4.85 -0.91
N ARG A 75 9.26 -5.18 -0.89
CA ARG A 75 8.75 -6.52 -1.24
C ARG A 75 9.17 -7.00 -2.63
N ASN A 76 9.14 -6.09 -3.61
CA ASN A 76 9.36 -6.37 -5.02
C ASN A 76 10.67 -5.74 -5.53
N ALA A 77 11.72 -5.69 -4.70
CA ALA A 77 13.05 -5.26 -5.11
C ALA A 77 13.94 -6.45 -5.45
N LEU A 78 14.34 -6.55 -6.71
CA LEU A 78 15.35 -7.51 -7.17
C LEU A 78 16.72 -7.14 -6.62
N GLN A 79 17.43 -8.15 -6.14
CA GLN A 79 18.87 -8.03 -5.87
C GLN A 79 19.66 -8.20 -7.16
N GLN A 80 20.88 -7.66 -7.20
CA GLN A 80 21.74 -7.77 -8.37
C GLN A 80 22.01 -9.25 -8.70
N GLY A 81 21.68 -9.66 -9.93
CA GLY A 81 21.82 -11.05 -10.40
C GLY A 81 20.69 -12.00 -9.96
N GLU A 82 19.68 -11.52 -9.23
CA GLU A 82 18.53 -12.32 -8.81
C GLU A 82 17.50 -12.46 -9.95
N THR A 83 16.91 -13.63 -10.12
CA THR A 83 15.75 -13.85 -11.01
C THR A 83 14.43 -13.50 -10.29
N ILE A 84 13.35 -13.32 -11.05
CA ILE A 84 12.01 -13.11 -10.47
C ILE A 84 11.58 -14.29 -9.58
N GLU A 85 11.95 -15.52 -9.95
CA GLU A 85 11.66 -16.71 -9.16
C GLU A 85 12.41 -16.69 -7.82
N GLN A 86 13.69 -16.34 -7.83
CA GLN A 86 14.50 -16.21 -6.62
C GLN A 86 13.95 -15.10 -5.70
N LEU A 87 13.55 -13.95 -6.26
CA LEU A 87 12.85 -12.90 -5.52
C LEU A 87 11.57 -13.44 -4.86
N SER A 88 10.75 -14.17 -5.62
CA SER A 88 9.50 -14.74 -5.11
C SER A 88 9.74 -15.72 -3.96
N LEU A 89 10.74 -16.59 -4.09
CA LEU A 89 11.15 -17.54 -3.05
C LEU A 89 11.67 -16.83 -1.80
N ARG A 90 12.55 -15.84 -1.97
CA ARG A 90 13.10 -15.04 -0.86
C ARG A 90 12.00 -14.28 -0.12
N THR A 91 11.12 -13.60 -0.84
CA THR A 91 9.99 -12.87 -0.25
C THR A 91 9.07 -13.83 0.49
N ARG A 92 8.63 -14.93 -0.14
CA ARG A 92 7.76 -15.94 0.50
C ARG A 92 8.38 -16.55 1.76
N LYS A 93 9.70 -16.79 1.75
CA LYS A 93 10.42 -17.30 2.92
C LYS A 93 10.30 -16.35 4.11
N VAL A 94 10.58 -15.06 3.90
CA VAL A 94 10.47 -14.03 4.95
C VAL A 94 9.02 -13.91 5.42
N GLU A 95 8.08 -13.79 4.49
CA GLU A 95 6.65 -13.64 4.76
C GLU A 95 6.08 -14.81 5.58
N ASN A 96 6.41 -16.05 5.21
CA ASN A 96 5.95 -17.24 5.93
C ASN A 96 6.58 -17.34 7.32
N CYS A 97 7.84 -16.94 7.47
CA CYS A 97 8.49 -16.88 8.78
C CYS A 97 7.85 -15.82 9.69
N MET A 98 7.50 -14.65 9.17
CA MET A 98 6.78 -13.65 9.94
C MET A 98 5.39 -14.14 10.32
N LYS A 99 4.69 -14.81 9.40
CA LYS A 99 3.39 -15.46 9.70
C LYS A 99 3.49 -16.50 10.80
N SER A 100 4.52 -17.35 10.80
CA SER A 100 4.70 -18.35 11.87
C SER A 100 5.02 -17.72 13.24
N LYS A 101 5.55 -16.50 13.25
CA LYS A 101 5.71 -15.66 14.45
C LYS A 101 4.44 -14.90 14.84
N GLY A 102 3.32 -15.14 14.16
CA GLY A 102 2.02 -14.55 14.46
C GLY A 102 1.81 -13.15 13.88
N TYR A 103 2.58 -12.75 12.85
CA TYR A 103 2.29 -11.52 12.12
C TYR A 103 1.30 -11.78 10.98
N VAL A 104 0.45 -10.80 10.72
CA VAL A 104 -0.28 -10.64 9.47
C VAL A 104 0.44 -9.62 8.60
N MET A 105 0.26 -9.70 7.29
CA MET A 105 0.66 -8.64 6.38
C MET A 105 -0.57 -7.95 5.86
N LEU A 106 -0.60 -6.64 6.06
CA LEU A 106 -1.65 -5.77 5.56
C LEU A 106 -1.24 -5.19 4.21
N ASP A 107 -2.19 -5.07 3.29
CA ASP A 107 -1.97 -4.44 2.00
C ASP A 107 -2.34 -2.96 2.01
N PHE A 108 -2.28 -2.34 0.83
CA PHE A 108 -2.64 -0.93 0.66
C PHE A 108 -4.09 -0.61 1.05
N ALA A 109 -5.03 -1.52 0.79
CA ALA A 109 -6.44 -1.31 1.12
C ALA A 109 -6.64 -1.32 2.65
N GLU A 110 -5.86 -2.12 3.37
CA GLU A 110 -5.90 -2.22 4.82
C GLU A 110 -5.13 -1.09 5.53
N CYS A 111 -3.94 -0.73 5.07
CA CYS A 111 -3.16 0.38 5.64
C CYS A 111 -3.71 1.77 5.26
N GLY A 112 -4.33 1.88 4.08
CA GLY A 112 -4.63 3.15 3.43
C GLY A 112 -3.36 3.86 2.92
N PRO A 113 -3.53 4.95 2.14
CA PRO A 113 -2.42 5.80 1.73
C PRO A 113 -1.88 6.63 2.90
N LEU A 114 -0.61 7.04 2.82
CA LEU A 114 0.01 7.91 3.84
C LEU A 114 -0.76 9.23 4.07
N LYS A 115 -1.42 9.76 3.03
CA LYS A 115 -2.22 10.98 3.10
C LYS A 115 -3.53 10.81 3.86
N LYS A 116 -4.04 9.58 3.94
CA LYS A 116 -5.27 9.22 4.66
C LYS A 116 -5.13 7.82 5.26
N PRO A 117 -4.26 7.65 6.26
CA PRO A 117 -3.95 6.34 6.82
C PRO A 117 -5.15 5.81 7.59
N THR A 118 -5.37 4.50 7.57
CA THR A 118 -6.39 3.84 8.39
C THR A 118 -5.98 3.76 9.86
N GLY A 119 -4.68 3.93 10.13
CA GLY A 119 -4.07 3.69 11.44
C GLY A 119 -3.61 2.25 11.65
N MET A 120 -3.82 1.34 10.68
CA MET A 120 -3.48 -0.07 10.83
C MET A 120 -1.98 -0.40 10.66
N CYS A 121 -1.21 0.51 10.06
CA CYS A 121 0.21 0.32 9.75
C CYS A 121 1.03 1.43 10.40
N ASN A 122 2.18 1.04 10.99
CA ASN A 122 3.05 1.88 11.81
C ASN A 122 4.53 1.47 11.70
#